data_AF-J3QKU6-F1
#
_entry.id   AF-J3QKU6-F1
#
_cell.length_a   1.000
_cell.length_b   1.000
_cell.length_c   1.000
_cell.angle_alpha   90.00
_cell.angle_beta   90.00
_cell.angle_gamma   90.00
#
_symmetry.space_group_name_H-M   'P 1'
#
loop_
_entity.id
_entity.type
_entity.pdbx_description
1 polymer ?
#
loop_
_entity_poly.entity_id
_entity_poly.type
_entity_poly.pdbx_seq_one_letter_code
_entity_poly.pdbx_strand_id
1 'polypeptide(L)'
;AASAFKGATGPSQAVPPVEHHLRNHVQWLQVAGSGPTDSLQGIILTGWQRYDHYSVLCELLPAGVPSLAACLQLLLRVSLAHGPIRHP
;
A
#
# COMPACT_ATOMS: atom_id res chain seq x y z
N ALA A 1 10.04 1.91 -4.09
CA ALA A 1 8.73 2.15 -4.71
C ALA A 1 7.76 2.76 -3.69
N ALA A 2 6.59 3.24 -4.11
CA ALA A 2 5.54 3.70 -3.21
C ALA A 2 4.18 3.10 -3.60
N SER A 3 3.33 2.84 -2.62
CA SER A 3 1.95 2.38 -2.79
C SER A 3 1.05 3.07 -1.78
N ALA A 4 -0.27 2.88 -1.90
CA ALA A 4 -1.25 3.51 -1.04
C ALA A 4 -2.05 2.47 -0.24
N PHE A 5 -2.21 2.71 1.06
CA PHE A 5 -3.11 1.93 1.91
C PHE A 5 -4.52 2.52 1.99
N LYS A 6 -4.72 3.76 1.50
CA LYS A 6 -6.01 4.44 1.39
C LYS A 6 -5.96 5.55 0.34
N GLY A 7 -7.12 6.01 -0.11
CA GLY A 7 -7.27 7.03 -1.16
C GLY A 7 -7.18 6.45 -2.58
N ALA A 8 -7.24 7.32 -3.59
CA ALA A 8 -7.19 6.95 -5.01
C ALA A 8 -8.26 5.93 -5.50
N THR A 9 -9.31 5.68 -4.70
CA THR A 9 -10.46 4.81 -5.01
C THR A 9 -11.78 5.55 -5.27
N GLY A 10 -12.15 6.58 -4.50
CA GLY A 10 -13.11 7.62 -4.94
C GLY A 10 -13.07 8.92 -4.11
N PRO A 11 -13.59 10.06 -4.63
CA PRO A 11 -13.46 11.40 -4.02
C PRO A 11 -14.20 11.59 -2.70
N SER A 12 -15.18 10.76 -2.41
CA SER A 12 -16.06 10.87 -1.24
C SER A 12 -16.11 9.58 -0.41
N GLN A 13 -15.06 8.75 -0.46
CA GLN A 13 -15.00 7.52 0.33
C GLN A 13 -14.91 7.83 1.83
N ALA A 14 -15.80 7.23 2.62
CA ALA A 14 -15.73 7.33 4.08
C ALA A 14 -14.74 6.32 4.67
N VAL A 15 -14.64 5.13 4.05
CA VAL A 15 -13.82 4.00 4.49
C VAL A 15 -13.02 3.48 3.30
N PRO A 16 -11.73 3.14 3.46
CA PRO A 16 -10.94 2.58 2.36
C PRO A 16 -11.49 1.22 1.94
N PRO A 17 -11.60 0.94 0.64
CA PRO A 17 -11.87 -0.41 0.15
C PRO A 17 -10.60 -1.27 0.32
N VAL A 18 -10.43 -1.87 1.51
CA VAL A 18 -9.20 -2.58 1.92
C VAL A 18 -8.73 -3.61 0.87
N GLU A 19 -9.65 -4.40 0.32
CA GLU A 19 -9.35 -5.43 -0.68
C GLU A 19 -8.70 -4.86 -1.95
N HIS A 20 -9.08 -3.65 -2.37
CA HIS A 20 -8.46 -2.98 -3.51
C HIS A 20 -6.97 -2.71 -3.24
N HIS A 21 -6.64 -2.18 -2.07
CA HIS A 21 -5.26 -1.87 -1.70
C HIS A 21 -4.41 -3.14 -1.55
N LEU A 22 -4.97 -4.19 -0.94
CA LEU A 22 -4.30 -5.49 -0.84
C LEU A 22 -3.99 -6.08 -2.23
N ARG A 23 -4.96 -6.10 -3.14
CA ARG A 23 -4.76 -6.60 -4.52
C ARG A 23 -3.70 -5.80 -5.26
N ASN A 24 -3.73 -4.46 -5.13
CA ASN A 24 -2.71 -3.60 -5.72
C ASN A 24 -1.31 -3.96 -5.18
N HIS A 25 -1.16 -4.23 -3.88
CA HIS A 25 0.14 -4.64 -3.33
C HIS A 25 0.61 -5.99 -3.88
N VAL A 26 -0.28 -6.98 -3.98
CA VAL A 26 0.04 -8.30 -4.58
C VAL A 26 0.51 -8.13 -6.02
N GLN A 27 -0.17 -7.29 -6.82
CA GLN A 27 0.21 -7.03 -8.20
C GLN A 27 1.59 -6.37 -8.31
N TRP A 28 1.87 -5.36 -7.48
CA TRP A 28 3.20 -4.73 -7.46
C TRP A 28 4.31 -5.69 -7.04
N LEU A 29 4.05 -6.59 -6.10
CA LEU A 29 5.01 -7.62 -5.71
C LEU A 29 5.27 -8.64 -6.83
N GLN A 30 4.23 -9.02 -7.59
CA GLN A 30 4.39 -9.88 -8.78
C GLN A 30 5.27 -9.21 -9.83
N VAL A 31 5.01 -7.92 -10.12
CA VAL A 31 5.84 -7.15 -11.05
C VAL A 31 7.28 -7.07 -10.56
N ALA A 32 7.50 -6.78 -9.28
CA ALA A 32 8.83 -6.71 -8.69
C ALA A 32 9.57 -8.06 -8.74
N GLY A 33 8.88 -9.17 -8.46
CA GLY A 33 9.44 -10.52 -8.53
C GLY A 33 9.74 -11.01 -9.95
N SER A 34 9.12 -10.40 -10.97
CA SER A 34 9.41 -10.67 -12.38
C SER A 34 10.63 -9.90 -12.92
N GLY A 35 11.08 -8.87 -12.18
CA GLY A 35 12.24 -8.07 -12.53
C GLY A 35 13.55 -8.59 -11.93
N PRO A 36 14.66 -7.86 -12.10
CA PRO A 36 15.92 -8.17 -11.43
C PRO A 36 15.74 -8.21 -9.90
N THR A 37 16.44 -9.13 -9.22
CA THR A 37 16.31 -9.37 -7.77
C THR A 37 16.55 -8.13 -6.91
N ASP A 38 17.34 -7.16 -7.38
CA ASP A 38 17.66 -5.92 -6.66
C ASP A 38 16.78 -4.72 -7.04
N SER A 39 15.76 -4.93 -7.87
CA SER A 39 14.91 -3.84 -8.39
C SER A 39 14.01 -3.19 -7.34
N LEU A 40 13.68 -3.90 -6.25
CA LEU A 40 12.82 -3.41 -5.18
C LEU A 40 13.43 -3.68 -3.79
N GLN A 41 14.13 -2.68 -3.25
CA GLN A 41 14.72 -2.75 -1.90
C GLN A 41 13.72 -2.40 -0.79
N GLY A 42 12.63 -1.71 -1.14
CA GLY A 42 11.66 -1.25 -0.16
C GLY A 42 10.45 -0.55 -0.77
N ILE A 43 9.40 -0.45 0.05
CA ILE A 43 8.12 0.17 -0.33
C ILE A 43 7.68 1.15 0.75
N ILE A 44 7.30 2.35 0.31
CA ILE A 44 6.70 3.37 1.17
C ILE A 44 5.17 3.27 1.04
N LEU A 45 4.46 3.23 2.16
CA LEU A 45 3.01 3.28 2.20
C LEU A 45 2.51 4.71 2.42
N THR A 46 1.67 5.17 1.52
CA THR A 46 1.06 6.50 1.50
C THR A 46 -0.43 6.42 1.80
N GLY A 47 -1.02 7.49 2.34
CA GLY A 47 -2.46 7.55 2.64
C GLY A 47 -3.06 8.87 2.23
N TRP A 48 -3.63 8.91 1.02
CA TRP A 48 -4.20 10.14 0.45
C TRP A 48 -5.52 10.48 1.14
N GLN A 49 -5.75 11.77 1.38
CA GLN A 49 -6.90 12.27 2.14
C GLN A 49 -7.88 13.11 1.30
N ARG A 50 -7.49 13.51 0.09
CA ARG A 50 -8.26 14.41 -0.80
C ARG A 50 -7.90 14.13 -2.26
N TYR A 51 -8.82 14.44 -3.17
CA TYR A 51 -8.62 14.29 -4.61
C TYR A 51 -8.14 15.58 -5.27
N ASP A 52 -8.67 16.69 -4.82
CA ASP A 52 -8.24 18.02 -5.19
C ASP A 52 -8.12 18.90 -3.94
N HIS A 53 -7.68 20.14 -4.14
CA HIS A 53 -7.43 21.08 -3.05
C HIS A 53 -8.70 21.47 -2.26
N TYR A 54 -9.87 21.43 -2.89
CA TYR A 54 -11.14 21.89 -2.33
C TYR A 54 -12.08 20.77 -1.91
N SER A 55 -11.74 19.52 -2.22
CA SER A 55 -12.46 18.33 -1.83
C SER A 55 -12.49 18.12 -0.32
N VAL A 56 -13.61 17.57 0.16
CA VAL A 56 -13.75 17.07 1.53
C VAL A 56 -12.68 16.02 1.84
N LEU A 57 -12.33 15.88 3.12
CA LEU A 57 -11.46 14.80 3.56
C LEU A 57 -12.16 13.46 3.38
N CYS A 58 -11.51 12.52 2.70
CA CYS A 58 -11.95 11.15 2.55
C CYS A 58 -11.10 10.22 3.43
N GLU A 59 -11.72 9.14 3.92
CA GLU A 59 -11.01 8.03 4.56
C GLU A 59 -10.10 8.50 5.73
N LEU A 60 -10.67 9.26 6.67
CA LEU A 60 -9.93 9.81 7.82
C LEU A 60 -9.11 8.74 8.56
N LEU A 61 -8.08 9.16 9.30
CA LEU A 61 -7.12 8.25 9.90
C LEU A 61 -7.76 7.08 10.68
N PRO A 62 -8.76 7.26 11.56
CA PRO A 62 -9.39 6.14 12.26
C PRO A 62 -10.00 5.10 11.31
N ALA A 63 -10.65 5.55 10.23
CA ALA A 63 -11.21 4.67 9.19
C ALA A 63 -10.11 4.03 8.32
N GLY A 64 -8.97 4.71 8.17
CA GLY A 64 -7.81 4.25 7.41
C GLY A 64 -6.93 3.22 8.12
N VAL A 65 -6.91 3.19 9.45
CA VAL A 65 -6.03 2.32 10.25
C VAL A 65 -6.22 0.82 9.96
N PRO A 66 -7.45 0.28 9.83
CA PRO A 66 -7.65 -1.13 9.47
C PRO A 66 -7.00 -1.48 8.12
N SER A 67 -7.12 -0.60 7.13
CA SER A 67 -6.50 -0.79 5.82
C SER A 67 -4.97 -0.74 5.91
N LEU A 68 -4.41 0.21 6.68
CA LEU A 68 -2.98 0.30 6.94
C LEU A 68 -2.43 -0.99 7.57
N ALA A 69 -3.11 -1.49 8.61
CA ALA A 69 -2.71 -2.71 9.30
C ALA A 69 -2.73 -3.93 8.37
N ALA A 70 -3.78 -4.08 7.54
CA ALA A 70 -3.88 -5.16 6.58
C ALA A 70 -2.77 -5.09 5.52
N CYS A 71 -2.52 -3.90 4.95
CA CYS A 71 -1.47 -3.68 3.96
C CYS A 71 -0.07 -3.97 4.53
N LEU A 72 0.21 -3.52 5.74
CA LEU A 72 1.47 -3.80 6.44
C LEU A 72 1.64 -5.30 6.70
N GLN A 73 0.61 -5.98 7.20
CA GLN A 73 0.67 -7.42 7.43
C GLN A 73 0.99 -8.20 6.16
N LEU A 74 0.36 -7.84 5.04
CA LEU A 74 0.63 -8.48 3.74
C LEU A 74 2.10 -8.30 3.33
N LEU A 75 2.60 -7.07 3.36
CA LEU A 75 3.98 -6.76 2.92
C LEU A 75 5.04 -7.36 3.86
N LEU A 76 4.79 -7.39 5.17
CA LEU A 76 5.69 -7.98 6.14
C LEU A 76 5.79 -9.50 5.98
N ARG A 77 4.67 -10.20 5.73
CA ARG A 77 4.68 -11.65 5.46
C ARG A 77 5.55 -11.98 4.24
N VAL A 78 5.47 -11.16 3.20
CA VAL A 78 6.27 -11.35 1.99
C VAL A 78 7.74 -11.09 2.26
N SER A 79 8.08 -10.03 3.00
CA SER A 79 9.46 -9.74 3.42
C SER A 79 10.08 -10.91 4.18
N LEU A 80 9.36 -11.47 5.16
CA LEU A 80 9.85 -12.63 5.93
C LEU A 80 10.03 -13.88 5.06
N ALA A 81 9.18 -14.08 4.04
CA ALA A 81 9.30 -15.22 3.13
C ALA A 81 10.53 -15.14 2.20
N HIS A 82 11.05 -13.95 1.91
CA HIS A 82 12.19 -13.74 1.00
C HIS A 82 13.56 -13.70 1.72
N GLY A 83 13.58 -13.88 3.04
CA GLY A 83 14.80 -13.77 3.85
C GLY A 83 15.30 -12.31 3.98
N PRO A 84 16.20 -12.01 4.93
CA PRO A 84 16.75 -10.67 5.04
C PRO A 84 17.50 -10.32 3.76
N ILE A 85 17.22 -9.13 3.20
CA ILE A 85 17.99 -8.52 2.11
C ILE A 85 19.44 -8.43 2.60
N ARG A 86 20.29 -9.35 2.16
CA ARG A 86 21.72 -9.29 2.44
C ARG A 86 22.29 -8.18 1.57
N HIS A 87 22.52 -7.01 2.15
CA HIS A 87 23.44 -6.06 1.56
C HIS A 87 24.86 -6.66 1.56
N PRO A 88 25.70 -6.34 0.56
CA PRO A 88 27.10 -6.77 0.53
C PRO A 88 27.92 -6.21 1.69
#